data_AF-A0A5D2M3J9-F1
#
_entry.id   AF-A0A5D2M3J9-F1
#
_cell.length_a   1.000
_cell.length_b   1.000
_cell.length_c   1.000
_cell.angle_alpha   90.00
_cell.angle_beta   90.00
_cell.angle_gamma   90.00
#
_symmetry.space_group_name_H-M   'P 1'
#
loop_
_entity.id
_entity.type
_entity.pdbx_description
1 polymer ?
#
loop_
_entity_poly.entity_id
_entity_poly.type
_entity_poly.pdbx_seq_one_letter_code
_entity_poly.pdbx_strand_id
1 'polypeptide(L)'
;MDHKERWWKMGLKAVSEGKLAVLLLSGGQGTRLGSSDPKGCFNVGLPSGKSLFQLQAERILCVQRLAAQAMNEGSVTIHWYIMTSPFTDDATGKFFESHKYFGLEADQVTFFQQGTTPCISKDGRYVMETPFKWQSRECLFSRQFAKSPDGNGGVYTALKSSRLLEDMATRGNKYVDCYGVDNALVRVADPTFLGYFIDKGVAAAAKVVRKAYPQEKVGVFVRRGKGGPLTVVEYTELDQSLASAVNQQTGRLRFCWSNVCLHMFTLDFLNQMALRKTASTIWRRKKFHLFMVIQWV
;
A
#
# COMPACT_ATOMS: atom_id res chain seq x y z
N MET A 1 -28.45 -15.66 -7.58
CA MET A 1 -27.11 -15.19 -8.02
C MET A 1 -26.13 -15.47 -6.91
N ASP A 2 -25.00 -16.10 -7.22
CA ASP A 2 -23.87 -16.22 -6.31
C ASP A 2 -23.46 -14.81 -5.82
N HIS A 3 -23.27 -14.62 -4.52
CA HIS A 3 -22.85 -13.33 -3.94
C HIS A 3 -21.60 -12.80 -4.64
N LYS A 4 -20.71 -13.70 -5.08
CA LYS A 4 -19.49 -13.35 -5.81
C LYS A 4 -19.77 -12.72 -7.17
N GLU A 5 -20.72 -13.25 -7.94
CA GLU A 5 -21.10 -12.69 -9.23
C GLU A 5 -21.75 -11.32 -9.08
N ARG A 6 -22.62 -11.16 -8.07
CA ARG A 6 -23.24 -9.87 -7.73
C ARG A 6 -22.18 -8.82 -7.38
N TRP A 7 -21.22 -9.16 -6.51
CA TRP A 7 -20.13 -8.26 -6.16
C TRP A 7 -19.24 -7.94 -7.37
N TRP A 8 -18.91 -8.93 -8.19
CA TRP A 8 -18.14 -8.73 -9.42
C TRP A 8 -18.78 -7.68 -10.34
N LYS A 9 -20.08 -7.83 -10.65
CA LYS A 9 -20.83 -6.87 -11.48
C LYS A 9 -20.88 -5.48 -10.85
N MET A 10 -21.10 -5.40 -9.53
CA MET A 10 -21.15 -4.12 -8.82
C MET A 10 -19.78 -3.41 -8.79
N GLY A 11 -18.69 -4.16 -8.67
CA GLY A 11 -17.34 -3.61 -8.77
C GLY A 11 -17.04 -3.10 -10.18
N LEU A 12 -17.36 -3.87 -11.23
CA LEU A 12 -17.17 -3.43 -12.61
C LEU A 12 -17.97 -2.16 -12.91
N LYS A 13 -19.19 -2.05 -12.39
CA LYS A 13 -20.00 -0.83 -12.47
C LYS A 13 -19.30 0.37 -11.83
N ALA A 14 -18.82 0.21 -10.61
CA ALA A 14 -18.13 1.30 -9.92
C ALA A 14 -16.84 1.72 -10.64
N VAL A 15 -16.15 0.77 -11.28
CA VAL A 15 -14.97 1.06 -12.11
C VAL A 15 -15.36 1.83 -13.37
N SER A 16 -16.40 1.41 -14.10
CA SER A 16 -16.82 2.11 -15.33
C SER A 16 -17.28 3.56 -15.04
N GLU A 17 -17.97 3.76 -13.92
CA GLU A 17 -18.38 5.08 -13.43
C GLU A 17 -17.22 5.96 -12.90
N GLY A 18 -15.96 5.54 -13.04
CA GLY A 18 -14.77 6.29 -12.62
C GLY A 18 -14.59 6.40 -11.10
N LYS A 19 -15.29 5.58 -10.30
CA LYS A 19 -15.31 5.72 -8.84
C LYS A 19 -14.11 5.09 -8.14
N LEU A 20 -13.28 4.33 -8.84
CA LEU A 20 -12.12 3.65 -8.27
C LEU A 20 -10.81 4.33 -8.69
N ALA A 21 -9.97 4.66 -7.70
CA ALA A 21 -8.55 4.90 -7.88
C ALA A 21 -7.72 3.75 -7.30
N VAL A 22 -6.50 3.60 -7.79
CA VAL A 22 -5.52 2.62 -7.29
C VAL A 22 -4.35 3.37 -6.67
N LEU A 23 -3.92 2.92 -5.49
CA LEU A 23 -2.83 3.51 -4.72
C LEU A 23 -1.75 2.45 -4.44
N LEU A 24 -0.59 2.61 -5.08
CA LEU A 24 0.55 1.72 -4.92
C LEU A 24 1.56 2.25 -3.91
N LEU A 25 1.91 1.44 -2.91
CA LEU A 25 2.99 1.71 -1.97
C LEU A 25 4.31 1.13 -2.51
N SER A 26 5.11 1.96 -3.18
CA SER A 26 6.37 1.59 -3.84
C SER A 26 7.59 2.38 -3.33
N GLY A 27 7.57 2.80 -2.07
CA GLY A 27 8.67 3.54 -1.45
C GLY A 27 9.86 2.67 -1.00
N GLY A 28 9.82 1.35 -1.20
CA GLY A 28 10.88 0.43 -0.78
C GLY A 28 11.89 0.14 -1.90
N GLN A 29 13.18 0.21 -1.57
CA GLN A 29 14.26 -0.25 -2.46
C GLN A 29 14.32 -1.78 -2.54
N GLY A 30 14.82 -2.30 -3.67
CA GLY A 30 15.05 -3.72 -3.94
C GLY A 30 16.27 -4.33 -3.25
N THR A 31 16.94 -3.62 -2.33
CA THR A 31 18.25 -4.02 -1.80
C THR A 31 18.29 -5.40 -1.13
N ARG A 32 17.20 -5.82 -0.47
CA ARG A 32 17.08 -7.18 0.10
C ARG A 32 17.02 -8.29 -0.95
N LEU A 33 16.71 -7.94 -2.20
CA LEU A 33 16.69 -8.83 -3.36
C LEU A 33 18.00 -8.76 -4.17
N GLY A 34 19.02 -8.02 -3.67
CA GLY A 34 20.29 -7.84 -4.38
C GLY A 34 20.25 -6.83 -5.53
N SER A 35 19.20 -6.02 -5.64
CA SER A 35 19.07 -4.97 -6.68
C SER A 35 19.16 -3.57 -6.06
N SER A 36 19.83 -2.65 -6.75
CA SER A 36 19.85 -1.22 -6.43
C SER A 36 18.57 -0.50 -6.84
N ASP A 37 17.75 -1.12 -7.69
CA ASP A 37 16.58 -0.50 -8.29
C ASP A 37 15.37 -0.52 -7.34
N PRO A 38 14.35 0.34 -7.59
CA PRO A 38 13.07 0.23 -6.92
C PRO A 38 12.49 -1.18 -7.06
N LYS A 39 11.86 -1.70 -6.00
CA LYS A 39 11.39 -3.09 -5.99
C LYS A 39 10.43 -3.40 -7.15
N GLY A 40 9.62 -2.45 -7.59
CA GLY A 40 8.69 -2.65 -8.71
C GLY A 40 9.38 -2.95 -10.06
N CYS A 41 10.65 -2.56 -10.22
CA CYS A 41 11.44 -2.87 -11.42
C CYS A 41 11.90 -4.34 -11.45
N PHE A 42 11.79 -5.07 -10.33
CA PHE A 42 12.30 -6.42 -10.19
C PHE A 42 11.58 -7.40 -11.12
N ASN A 43 12.35 -8.20 -11.85
CA ASN A 43 11.86 -9.33 -12.64
C ASN A 43 11.97 -10.61 -11.80
N VAL A 44 10.84 -11.26 -11.53
CA VAL A 44 10.78 -12.48 -10.71
C VAL A 44 11.11 -13.77 -11.48
N GLY A 45 11.62 -13.66 -12.71
CA GLY A 45 12.05 -14.80 -13.54
C GLY A 45 10.91 -15.50 -14.27
N LEU A 46 9.80 -14.81 -14.55
CA LEU A 46 8.73 -15.38 -15.39
C LEU A 46 9.22 -15.53 -16.84
N PRO A 47 8.70 -16.50 -17.62
CA PRO A 47 9.04 -16.66 -19.03
C PRO A 47 8.84 -15.39 -19.88
N SER A 48 7.92 -14.52 -19.47
CA SER A 48 7.66 -13.25 -20.14
C SER A 48 8.68 -12.14 -19.84
N GLY A 49 9.58 -12.34 -18.88
CA GLY A 49 10.59 -11.34 -18.46
C GLY A 49 10.03 -10.07 -17.80
N LYS A 50 8.74 -10.05 -17.43
CA LYS A 50 8.03 -8.85 -16.97
C LYS A 50 8.44 -8.45 -15.55
N SER A 51 8.54 -7.15 -15.33
CA SER A 51 8.71 -6.56 -13.99
C SER A 51 7.42 -6.60 -13.18
N LEU A 52 7.52 -6.41 -11.86
CA LEU A 52 6.33 -6.28 -11.00
C LEU A 52 5.44 -5.10 -11.42
N PHE A 53 6.01 -3.96 -11.81
CA PHE A 53 5.25 -2.83 -12.32
C PHE A 53 4.46 -3.18 -13.59
N GLN A 54 5.10 -3.86 -14.54
CA GLN A 54 4.43 -4.26 -15.78
C GLN A 54 3.27 -5.23 -15.51
N LEU A 55 3.48 -6.23 -14.64
CA LEU A 55 2.41 -7.16 -14.26
C LEU A 55 1.20 -6.44 -13.63
N GLN A 56 1.44 -5.38 -12.87
CA GLN A 56 0.39 -4.60 -12.22
C GLN A 56 -0.32 -3.66 -13.21
N ALA A 57 0.42 -2.99 -14.09
CA ALA A 57 -0.13 -2.12 -15.13
C ALA A 57 -1.04 -2.91 -16.10
N GLU A 58 -0.60 -4.09 -16.53
CA GLU A 58 -1.41 -4.95 -17.42
C GLU A 58 -2.68 -5.46 -16.74
N ARG A 59 -2.68 -5.63 -15.41
CA ARG A 59 -3.89 -5.96 -14.65
C ARG A 59 -4.87 -4.79 -14.61
N ILE A 60 -4.37 -3.56 -14.43
CA ILE A 60 -5.20 -2.34 -14.50
C ILE A 60 -5.85 -2.23 -15.89
N LEU A 61 -5.06 -2.37 -16.98
CA LEU A 61 -5.57 -2.38 -18.35
C LEU A 61 -6.63 -3.48 -18.57
N CYS A 62 -6.42 -4.67 -18.01
CA CYS A 62 -7.38 -5.76 -18.10
C CYS A 62 -8.71 -5.38 -17.42
N VAL A 63 -8.67 -4.82 -16.21
CA VAL A 63 -9.89 -4.41 -15.49
C VAL A 63 -10.61 -3.28 -16.22
N GLN A 64 -9.90 -2.31 -16.79
CA GLN A 64 -10.49 -1.25 -17.62
C GLN A 64 -11.23 -1.83 -18.83
N ARG A 65 -10.62 -2.77 -19.56
CA ARG A 65 -11.27 -3.45 -20.70
C ARG A 65 -12.52 -4.22 -20.27
N LEU A 66 -12.44 -4.95 -19.16
CA LEU A 66 -13.58 -5.72 -18.64
C LEU A 66 -14.73 -4.82 -18.20
N ALA A 67 -14.45 -3.67 -17.58
CA ALA A 67 -15.47 -2.71 -17.17
C ALA A 67 -16.13 -2.03 -18.38
N ALA A 68 -15.33 -1.60 -19.37
CA ALA A 68 -15.83 -1.02 -20.61
C ALA A 68 -16.76 -2.00 -21.36
N GLN A 69 -16.36 -3.26 -21.49
CA GLN A 69 -17.17 -4.32 -22.12
C GLN A 69 -18.47 -4.60 -21.34
N ALA A 70 -18.40 -4.67 -20.01
CA ALA A 70 -19.56 -5.00 -19.19
C ALA A 70 -20.65 -3.92 -19.23
N MET A 71 -20.26 -2.66 -19.46
CA MET A 71 -21.18 -1.51 -19.46
C MET A 71 -21.44 -0.91 -20.84
N ASN A 72 -20.88 -1.50 -21.90
CA ASN A 72 -20.94 -0.96 -23.26
C ASN A 72 -20.48 0.51 -23.33
N GLU A 73 -19.44 0.83 -22.54
CA GLU A 73 -18.82 2.14 -22.48
C GLU A 73 -17.57 2.18 -23.37
N GLY A 74 -17.25 3.36 -23.92
CA GLY A 74 -16.14 3.51 -24.86
C GLY A 74 -14.76 3.38 -24.20
N SER A 75 -14.48 4.21 -23.19
CA SER A 75 -13.20 4.22 -22.48
C SER A 75 -13.44 4.31 -20.97
N VAL A 76 -12.78 3.42 -20.23
CA VAL A 76 -12.77 3.40 -18.77
C VAL A 76 -11.33 3.56 -18.31
N THR A 77 -11.09 4.48 -17.38
CA THR A 77 -9.76 4.80 -16.85
C THR A 77 -9.73 4.59 -15.35
N ILE A 78 -8.72 3.90 -14.86
CA ILE A 78 -8.43 3.76 -13.43
C ILE A 78 -7.17 4.55 -13.15
N HIS A 79 -7.29 5.63 -12.39
CA HIS A 79 -6.14 6.46 -12.05
C HIS A 79 -5.21 5.72 -11.08
N TRP A 80 -3.92 5.69 -11.38
CA TRP A 80 -2.90 4.97 -10.62
C TRP A 80 -1.95 5.95 -9.92
N TYR A 81 -2.13 6.10 -8.61
CA TYR A 81 -1.25 6.87 -7.76
C TYR A 81 -0.13 5.98 -7.23
N ILE A 82 1.12 6.35 -7.50
CA ILE A 82 2.29 5.57 -7.13
C ILE A 82 3.09 6.35 -6.09
N MET A 83 3.05 5.87 -4.86
CA MET A 83 3.83 6.43 -3.77
C MET A 83 5.27 5.90 -3.82
N THR A 84 6.22 6.80 -4.05
CA THR A 84 7.66 6.52 -4.09
C THR A 84 8.33 7.03 -2.81
N SER A 85 9.64 6.84 -2.70
CA SER A 85 10.48 7.52 -1.72
C SER A 85 11.44 8.46 -2.43
N PRO A 86 12.07 9.41 -1.73
CA PRO A 86 13.13 10.23 -2.34
C PRO A 86 14.28 9.41 -2.96
N PHE A 87 14.46 8.16 -2.53
CA PHE A 87 15.49 7.25 -3.05
C PHE A 87 15.04 6.39 -4.23
N THR A 88 13.75 6.38 -4.56
CA THR A 88 13.17 5.51 -5.61
C THR A 88 12.42 6.28 -6.69
N ASP A 89 12.10 7.56 -6.46
CA ASP A 89 11.22 8.35 -7.32
C ASP A 89 11.76 8.53 -8.75
N ASP A 90 12.95 9.12 -8.90
CA ASP A 90 13.57 9.36 -10.22
C ASP A 90 13.76 8.07 -11.02
N ALA A 91 14.28 7.02 -10.38
CA ALA A 91 14.45 5.72 -11.02
C ALA A 91 13.11 5.08 -11.42
N THR A 92 12.05 5.27 -10.62
CA THR A 92 10.71 4.76 -10.95
C THR A 92 10.13 5.53 -12.13
N GLY A 93 10.18 6.86 -12.13
CA GLY A 93 9.68 7.69 -13.23
C GLY A 93 10.35 7.34 -14.57
N LYS A 94 11.68 7.32 -14.60
CA LYS A 94 12.46 6.92 -15.79
C LYS A 94 12.10 5.53 -16.29
N PHE A 95 11.88 4.58 -15.37
CA PHE A 95 11.49 3.21 -15.74
C PHE A 95 10.10 3.16 -16.40
N PHE A 96 9.14 3.94 -15.92
CA PHE A 96 7.82 4.03 -16.55
C PHE A 96 7.89 4.71 -17.91
N GLU A 97 8.61 5.83 -18.02
CA GLU A 97 8.80 6.55 -19.28
C GLU A 97 9.47 5.67 -20.35
N SER A 98 10.56 4.98 -19.99
CA SER A 98 11.29 4.11 -20.92
C SER A 98 10.45 2.93 -21.44
N HIS A 99 9.42 2.53 -20.68
CA HIS A 99 8.50 1.46 -21.04
C HIS A 99 7.13 1.98 -21.51
N LYS A 100 7.02 3.28 -21.83
CA LYS A 100 5.79 3.92 -22.32
C LYS A 100 4.59 3.61 -21.41
N TYR A 101 4.81 3.72 -20.10
CA TYR A 101 3.81 3.47 -19.04
C TYR A 101 3.15 2.09 -19.14
N PHE A 102 3.82 1.10 -19.75
CA PHE A 102 3.33 -0.25 -19.96
C PHE A 102 1.99 -0.33 -20.71
N GLY A 103 1.71 0.67 -21.56
CA GLY A 103 0.47 0.78 -22.34
C GLY A 103 -0.67 1.50 -21.61
N LEU A 104 -0.45 2.01 -20.40
CA LEU A 104 -1.34 3.01 -19.79
C LEU A 104 -1.04 4.39 -20.43
N GLU A 105 -2.06 5.24 -20.50
CA GLU A 105 -1.90 6.67 -20.77
C GLU A 105 -1.05 7.33 -19.67
N ALA A 106 -0.13 8.22 -20.05
CA ALA A 106 0.78 8.86 -19.11
C ALA A 106 0.03 9.72 -18.06
N ASP A 107 -1.09 10.33 -18.44
CA ASP A 107 -1.91 11.20 -17.58
C ASP A 107 -2.74 10.43 -16.54
N GLN A 108 -2.89 9.11 -16.69
CA GLN A 108 -3.58 8.24 -15.71
C GLN A 108 -2.65 7.74 -14.61
N VAL A 109 -1.35 8.05 -14.68
CA VAL A 109 -0.35 7.65 -13.67
C VAL A 109 0.19 8.90 -12.97
N THR A 110 0.16 8.92 -11.64
CA THR A 110 0.68 10.04 -10.84
C THR A 110 1.66 9.54 -9.79
N PHE A 111 2.91 9.98 -9.90
CA PHE A 111 3.94 9.73 -8.89
C PHE A 111 3.86 10.78 -7.79
N PHE A 112 4.08 10.35 -6.55
CA PHE A 112 4.23 11.26 -5.43
C PHE A 112 5.13 10.65 -4.35
N GLN A 113 5.88 11.50 -3.67
CA GLN A 113 6.88 11.06 -2.71
C GLN A 113 6.32 11.02 -1.29
N GLN A 114 6.62 9.94 -0.57
CA GLN A 114 6.45 9.91 0.88
C GLN A 114 7.56 10.69 1.61
N GLY A 115 7.34 10.98 2.89
CA GLY A 115 8.31 11.68 3.72
C GLY A 115 9.52 10.83 4.10
N THR A 116 10.40 11.44 4.90
CA THR A 116 11.55 10.75 5.48
C THR A 116 11.66 11.08 6.97
N THR A 117 12.20 10.14 7.73
CA THR A 117 12.52 10.29 9.15
C THR A 117 14.03 10.19 9.34
N PRO A 118 14.65 11.05 10.16
CA PRO A 118 16.08 10.94 10.47
C PRO A 118 16.38 9.63 11.22
N CYS A 119 17.49 9.00 10.87
CA CYS A 119 17.97 7.80 11.54
C CYS A 119 18.53 8.15 12.91
N ILE A 120 18.13 7.38 13.92
CA ILE A 120 18.60 7.52 15.30
C ILE A 120 19.40 6.27 15.67
N SER A 121 20.57 6.46 16.26
CA SER A 121 21.43 5.40 16.78
C SER A 121 20.85 4.77 18.05
N LYS A 122 21.42 3.65 18.51
CA LYS A 122 20.91 2.93 19.69
C LYS A 122 20.94 3.77 20.98
N ASP A 123 21.87 4.72 21.06
CA ASP A 123 22.08 5.68 22.15
C ASP A 123 21.28 6.99 21.97
N GLY A 124 20.38 7.06 20.99
CA GLY A 124 19.45 8.18 20.84
C GLY A 124 20.01 9.39 20.08
N ARG A 125 21.16 9.27 19.43
CA ARG A 125 21.78 10.36 18.64
C ARG A 125 21.38 10.27 17.18
N TYR A 126 21.33 11.42 16.49
CA TYR A 126 21.13 11.40 15.04
C TYR A 126 22.35 10.82 14.34
N VAL A 127 22.10 9.93 13.37
CA VAL A 127 23.13 9.36 12.51
C VAL A 127 23.43 10.37 11.40
N MET A 128 24.70 10.72 11.22
CA MET A 128 25.15 11.56 10.11
C MET A 128 25.27 10.72 8.83
N GLU A 129 24.87 11.29 7.69
CA GLU A 129 24.97 10.63 6.39
C GLU A 129 26.42 10.57 5.90
N THR A 130 27.16 11.66 6.09
CA THR A 130 28.58 11.76 5.75
C THR A 130 29.44 11.96 7.00
N PRO A 131 30.64 11.37 7.05
CA PRO A 131 31.60 11.66 8.11
C PRO A 131 31.93 13.15 8.14
N PHE A 132 32.04 13.71 9.34
CA PHE A 132 32.40 15.10 9.53
C PHE A 132 33.80 15.38 8.96
N LYS A 133 33.91 16.26 7.96
CA LYS A 133 35.19 16.77 7.46
C LYS A 133 35.44 18.17 8.02
N TRP A 134 36.41 18.28 8.93
CA TRP A 134 36.91 19.53 9.54
C TRP A 134 37.78 20.32 8.54
N GLN A 135 37.25 20.69 7.36
CA GLN A 135 38.09 21.32 6.32
C GLN A 135 37.61 22.69 5.82
N SER A 136 36.40 23.16 6.13
CA SER A 136 36.02 24.55 5.85
C SER A 136 34.77 25.01 6.61
N ARG A 137 34.61 26.33 6.80
CA ARG A 137 33.41 26.96 7.39
C ARG A 137 32.12 26.67 6.60
N GLU A 138 32.21 26.30 5.32
CA GLU A 138 31.06 25.86 4.50
C GLU A 138 30.49 24.50 4.94
N CYS A 139 31.29 23.63 5.58
CA CYS A 139 30.81 22.33 6.07
C CYS A 139 29.82 22.45 7.26
N LEU A 140 29.70 23.63 7.89
CA LEU A 140 28.74 23.85 8.97
C LEU A 140 27.27 23.84 8.48
N PHE A 141 27.02 24.19 7.21
CA PHE A 141 25.68 24.26 6.63
C PHE A 141 25.26 22.99 5.86
N SER A 142 26.20 22.08 5.56
CA SER A 142 25.95 20.80 4.88
C SER A 142 25.78 19.62 5.86
N ARG A 143 25.13 19.85 7.00
CA ARG A 143 24.83 18.77 7.96
C ARG A 143 23.67 17.93 7.45
N GLN A 144 23.97 16.86 6.71
CA GLN A 144 22.97 15.89 6.28
C GLN A 144 22.90 14.74 7.28
N PHE A 145 21.74 14.59 7.92
CA PHE A 145 21.42 13.41 8.70
C PHE A 145 21.07 12.26 7.76
N ALA A 146 21.52 11.06 8.10
CA ALA A 146 21.08 9.86 7.42
C ALA A 146 19.56 9.73 7.59
N LYS A 147 18.83 9.62 6.49
CA LYS A 147 17.37 9.54 6.48
C LYS A 147 16.90 8.17 6.00
N SER A 148 15.72 7.76 6.45
CA SER A 148 15.02 6.60 5.94
C SER A 148 13.60 7.00 5.59
N PRO A 149 12.93 6.33 4.64
CA PRO A 149 11.52 6.57 4.41
C PRO A 149 10.71 6.36 5.69
N ASP A 150 9.69 7.19 5.92
CA ASP A 150 8.86 7.19 7.15
C ASP A 150 7.90 5.99 7.25
N GLY A 151 7.98 5.06 6.30
CA GLY A 151 7.23 3.82 6.24
C GLY A 151 5.86 3.99 5.59
N ASN A 152 5.17 2.87 5.34
CA ASN A 152 3.93 2.87 4.58
C ASN A 152 2.82 3.78 5.15
N GLY A 153 2.84 4.10 6.45
CA GLY A 153 1.88 5.02 7.06
C GLY A 153 2.12 6.51 6.73
N GLY A 154 3.27 6.85 6.16
CA GLY A 154 3.54 8.18 5.59
C GLY A 154 2.59 8.53 4.44
N VAL A 155 1.88 7.54 3.87
CA VAL A 155 0.90 7.72 2.80
C VAL A 155 -0.16 8.77 3.09
N TYR A 156 -0.67 8.86 4.32
CA TYR A 156 -1.71 9.83 4.68
C TYR A 156 -1.19 11.27 4.61
N THR A 157 0.01 11.48 5.13
CA THR A 157 0.68 12.78 5.10
C THR A 157 1.03 13.15 3.66
N ALA A 158 1.58 12.20 2.90
CA ALA A 158 1.99 12.40 1.52
C ALA A 158 0.81 12.75 0.59
N LEU A 159 -0.29 12.00 0.68
CA LEU A 159 -1.52 12.28 -0.08
C LEU A 159 -2.05 13.70 0.19
N LYS A 160 -2.01 14.14 1.45
CA LYS A 160 -2.45 15.48 1.85
C LYS A 160 -1.51 16.58 1.37
N SER A 161 -0.19 16.43 1.59
CA SER A 161 0.77 17.45 1.19
C SER A 161 0.83 17.64 -0.32
N SER A 162 0.58 16.56 -1.07
CA SER A 162 0.56 16.57 -2.54
C SER A 162 -0.82 16.91 -3.12
N ARG A 163 -1.81 17.25 -2.29
CA ARG A 163 -3.20 17.57 -2.69
C ARG A 163 -3.88 16.49 -3.55
N LEU A 164 -3.50 15.22 -3.33
CA LEU A 164 -4.00 14.10 -4.13
C LEU A 164 -5.38 13.63 -3.67
N LEU A 165 -5.78 13.95 -2.43
CA LEU A 165 -7.13 13.67 -1.95
C LEU A 165 -8.15 14.57 -2.67
N GLU A 166 -7.78 15.83 -2.92
CA GLU A 166 -8.56 16.79 -3.70
C GLU A 166 -8.60 16.42 -5.19
N ASP A 167 -7.48 15.96 -5.74
CA ASP A 167 -7.44 15.44 -7.13
C ASP A 167 -8.35 14.21 -7.29
N MET A 168 -8.28 13.22 -6.38
CA MET A 168 -9.19 12.07 -6.37
C MET A 168 -10.67 12.49 -6.30
N ALA A 169 -10.99 13.48 -5.47
CA ALA A 169 -12.35 14.01 -5.35
C ALA A 169 -12.81 14.67 -6.66
N THR A 170 -11.94 15.48 -7.29
CA THR A 170 -12.22 16.17 -8.55
C THR A 170 -12.45 15.19 -9.71
N ARG A 171 -11.74 14.05 -9.69
CA ARG A 171 -11.93 12.94 -10.65
C ARG A 171 -13.16 12.08 -10.36
N GLY A 172 -13.89 12.34 -9.27
CA GLY A 172 -15.06 11.57 -8.87
C GLY A 172 -14.75 10.23 -8.21
N ASN A 173 -13.49 9.98 -7.82
CA ASN A 173 -13.11 8.76 -7.13
C ASN A 173 -13.77 8.72 -5.74
N LYS A 174 -14.39 7.59 -5.41
CA LYS A 174 -15.02 7.33 -4.10
C LYS A 174 -14.26 6.28 -3.30
N TYR A 175 -13.54 5.40 -4.00
CA TYR A 175 -12.89 4.22 -3.45
C TYR A 175 -11.43 4.20 -3.88
N VAL A 176 -10.56 3.74 -2.99
CA VAL A 176 -9.12 3.63 -3.22
C VAL A 176 -8.64 2.22 -2.88
N ASP A 177 -8.19 1.48 -3.90
CA ASP A 177 -7.55 0.17 -3.74
C ASP A 177 -6.05 0.37 -3.47
N CYS A 178 -5.65 0.16 -2.22
CA CYS A 178 -4.30 0.42 -1.73
C CYS A 178 -3.53 -0.88 -1.51
N TYR A 179 -2.37 -1.01 -2.14
CA TYR A 179 -1.56 -2.23 -2.05
C TYR A 179 -0.05 -2.02 -2.09
N GLY A 180 0.69 -3.01 -1.58
CA GLY A 180 2.15 -3.05 -1.64
C GLY A 180 2.69 -3.64 -2.95
N VAL A 181 3.79 -3.07 -3.47
CA VAL A 181 4.37 -3.43 -4.78
C VAL A 181 4.91 -4.87 -4.87
N ASP A 182 5.21 -5.52 -3.74
CA ASP A 182 5.96 -6.78 -3.70
C ASP A 182 5.14 -8.05 -3.95
N ASN A 183 3.82 -7.93 -3.98
CA ASN A 183 2.95 -9.07 -4.23
C ASN A 183 2.78 -9.29 -5.74
N ALA A 184 3.57 -10.21 -6.32
CA ALA A 184 3.44 -10.60 -7.73
C ALA A 184 2.05 -11.14 -8.10
N LEU A 185 1.26 -11.65 -7.14
CA LEU A 185 -0.08 -12.21 -7.34
C LEU A 185 -1.22 -11.22 -7.05
N VAL A 186 -0.91 -9.95 -6.78
CA VAL A 186 -1.93 -8.95 -6.45
C VAL A 186 -2.99 -8.82 -7.55
N ARG A 187 -4.26 -8.95 -7.17
CA ARG A 187 -5.39 -8.63 -8.05
C ARG A 187 -5.71 -7.14 -7.91
N VAL A 188 -4.92 -6.31 -8.62
CA VAL A 188 -5.11 -4.86 -8.65
C VAL A 188 -6.50 -4.52 -9.16
N ALA A 189 -7.19 -3.58 -8.51
CA ALA A 189 -8.53 -3.15 -8.86
C ALA A 189 -9.56 -4.29 -8.92
N ASP A 190 -9.44 -5.31 -8.05
CA ASP A 190 -10.31 -6.50 -8.05
C ASP A 190 -11.81 -6.13 -7.91
N PRO A 191 -12.62 -6.28 -8.97
CA PRO A 191 -14.03 -5.92 -8.95
C PRO A 191 -14.83 -6.67 -7.88
N THR A 192 -14.46 -7.92 -7.58
CA THR A 192 -15.13 -8.70 -6.53
C THR A 192 -14.98 -8.04 -5.16
N PHE A 193 -13.76 -7.56 -4.87
CA PHE A 193 -13.46 -6.96 -3.58
C PHE A 193 -14.07 -5.57 -3.46
N LEU A 194 -14.01 -4.78 -4.53
CA LEU A 194 -14.71 -3.50 -4.59
C LEU A 194 -16.22 -3.67 -4.40
N GLY A 195 -16.83 -4.65 -5.08
CA GLY A 195 -18.23 -4.96 -4.90
C GLY A 195 -18.56 -5.40 -3.47
N TYR A 196 -17.76 -6.28 -2.87
CA TYR A 196 -17.93 -6.65 -1.46
C TYR A 196 -17.86 -5.41 -0.55
N PHE A 197 -16.88 -4.54 -0.77
CA PHE A 197 -16.66 -3.33 0.00
C PHE A 197 -17.86 -2.37 -0.07
N ILE A 198 -18.38 -2.15 -1.27
CA ILE A 198 -19.57 -1.32 -1.52
C ILE A 198 -20.81 -1.94 -0.85
N ASP A 199 -21.03 -3.25 -1.00
CA ASP A 199 -22.19 -3.98 -0.44
C ASP A 199 -22.21 -3.90 1.09
N LYS A 200 -21.04 -3.91 1.73
CA LYS A 200 -20.92 -3.79 3.18
C LYS A 200 -21.02 -2.36 3.70
N GLY A 201 -20.83 -1.34 2.86
CA GLY A 201 -20.93 0.06 3.27
C GLY A 201 -19.92 0.45 4.36
N VAL A 202 -18.74 -0.17 4.38
CA VAL A 202 -17.69 0.09 5.38
C VAL A 202 -16.71 1.16 4.89
N ALA A 203 -16.07 1.87 5.81
CA ALA A 203 -15.10 2.92 5.50
C ALA A 203 -13.71 2.36 5.10
N ALA A 204 -13.37 1.17 5.59
CA ALA A 204 -12.12 0.49 5.31
C ALA A 204 -12.30 -1.04 5.35
N ALA A 205 -11.69 -1.76 4.42
CA ALA A 205 -11.62 -3.22 4.41
C ALA A 205 -10.21 -3.70 4.05
N ALA A 206 -9.87 -4.92 4.46
CA ALA A 206 -8.59 -5.54 4.16
C ALA A 206 -8.81 -6.95 3.63
N LYS A 207 -8.05 -7.34 2.61
CA LYS A 207 -7.91 -8.75 2.25
C LYS A 207 -6.91 -9.39 3.19
N VAL A 208 -7.25 -10.59 3.65
CA VAL A 208 -6.41 -11.39 4.53
C VAL A 208 -6.19 -12.76 3.93
N VAL A 209 -5.07 -13.37 4.29
CA VAL A 209 -4.85 -14.80 4.06
C VAL A 209 -4.73 -15.49 5.40
N ARG A 210 -5.03 -16.78 5.43
CA ARG A 210 -4.84 -17.56 6.65
C ARG A 210 -3.34 -17.72 6.91
N LYS A 211 -2.91 -17.41 8.13
CA LYS A 211 -1.55 -17.67 8.61
C LYS A 211 -1.22 -19.16 8.45
N ALA A 212 -0.10 -19.46 7.80
CA ALA A 212 0.29 -20.82 7.44
C ALA A 212 0.77 -21.62 8.66
N TYR A 213 1.54 -21.00 9.53
CA TYR A 213 2.10 -21.59 10.75
C TYR A 213 2.42 -20.51 11.79
N PRO A 214 2.55 -20.84 13.10
CA PRO A 214 2.72 -19.85 14.18
C PRO A 214 3.89 -18.87 14.00
N GLN A 215 5.02 -19.35 13.46
CA GLN A 215 6.27 -18.60 13.32
C GLN A 215 6.34 -17.74 12.05
N GLU A 216 5.30 -17.76 11.22
CA GLU A 216 5.26 -16.95 10.00
C GLU A 216 5.43 -15.47 10.34
N LYS A 217 6.42 -14.82 9.70
CA LYS A 217 6.80 -13.42 9.95
C LYS A 217 5.85 -12.46 9.24
N VAL A 218 4.61 -12.42 9.71
CA VAL A 218 3.53 -11.59 9.17
C VAL A 218 2.73 -10.94 10.30
N GLY A 219 2.34 -9.69 10.09
CA GLY A 219 1.41 -9.02 11.00
C GLY A 219 0.03 -9.68 10.95
N VAL A 220 -0.69 -9.69 12.06
CA VAL A 220 -2.02 -10.30 12.17
C VAL A 220 -3.05 -9.28 12.61
N PHE A 221 -4.25 -9.35 12.04
CA PHE A 221 -5.37 -8.53 12.50
C PHE A 221 -5.89 -9.04 13.85
N VAL A 222 -5.95 -8.14 14.82
CA VAL A 222 -6.46 -8.42 16.17
C VAL A 222 -7.45 -7.34 16.58
N ARG A 223 -8.46 -7.73 17.35
CA ARG A 223 -9.35 -6.78 18.03
C ARG A 223 -8.84 -6.54 19.44
N ARG A 224 -8.56 -5.28 19.78
CA ARG A 224 -8.09 -4.90 21.13
C ARG A 224 -9.27 -4.82 22.08
N GLY A 225 -9.44 -5.83 22.93
CA GLY A 225 -10.56 -5.89 23.89
C GLY A 225 -11.92 -6.19 23.24
N LYS A 226 -12.95 -6.38 24.07
CA LYS A 226 -14.32 -6.62 23.59
C LYS A 226 -14.88 -5.32 23.04
N GLY A 227 -15.24 -5.30 21.75
CA GLY A 227 -15.78 -4.12 21.09
C GLY A 227 -14.76 -3.07 20.65
N GLY A 228 -13.48 -3.18 21.06
CA GLY A 228 -12.46 -2.19 20.71
C GLY A 228 -11.99 -2.24 19.25
N PRO A 229 -11.00 -1.39 18.89
CA PRO A 229 -10.57 -1.19 17.51
C PRO A 229 -9.89 -2.44 16.96
N LEU A 230 -9.97 -2.62 15.64
CA LEU A 230 -9.13 -3.58 14.95
C LEU A 230 -7.77 -2.93 14.68
N THR A 231 -6.72 -3.66 14.99
CA THR A 231 -5.33 -3.24 14.78
C THR A 231 -4.55 -4.38 14.15
N VAL A 232 -3.52 -4.05 13.39
CA VAL A 232 -2.50 -5.03 13.03
C VAL A 232 -1.48 -5.10 14.16
N VAL A 233 -1.19 -6.30 14.65
CA VAL A 233 -0.04 -6.55 15.53
C VAL A 233 1.04 -7.22 14.70
N GLU A 234 2.21 -6.58 14.64
CA GLU A 234 3.35 -7.09 13.90
C GLU A 234 3.92 -8.34 14.56
N TYR A 235 4.52 -9.24 13.77
CA TYR A 235 5.09 -10.50 14.27
C TYR A 235 6.20 -10.29 15.33
N THR A 236 6.77 -9.09 15.41
CA THR A 236 7.80 -8.74 16.39
C THR A 236 7.23 -8.26 17.73
N GLU A 237 5.93 -7.98 17.76
CA GLU A 237 5.17 -7.53 18.92
C GLU A 237 4.25 -8.64 19.44
N LEU A 238 4.21 -9.78 18.76
CA LEU A 238 3.40 -10.92 19.13
C LEU A 238 4.26 -11.97 19.86
N ASP A 239 3.97 -12.15 21.13
CA ASP A 239 4.59 -13.11 22.02
C ASP A 239 4.46 -14.54 21.46
N GLN A 240 5.48 -15.38 21.65
CA GLN A 240 5.48 -16.75 21.10
C GLN A 240 4.29 -17.60 21.58
N SER A 241 3.85 -17.40 22.83
CA SER A 241 2.68 -18.06 23.42
C SER A 241 1.38 -17.65 22.70
N LEU A 242 1.21 -16.36 22.40
CA LEU A 242 0.08 -15.84 21.64
C LEU A 242 0.13 -16.26 20.17
N ALA A 243 1.31 -16.22 19.55
CA ALA A 243 1.51 -16.62 18.16
C ALA A 243 1.13 -18.09 17.91
N SER A 244 1.30 -18.94 18.94
CA SER A 244 0.98 -20.38 18.91
C SER A 244 -0.39 -20.71 19.53
N ALA A 245 -1.14 -19.71 20.01
CA ALA A 245 -2.42 -19.93 20.66
C ALA A 245 -3.44 -20.52 19.68
N VAL A 246 -4.15 -21.56 20.12
CA VAL A 246 -5.17 -22.27 19.31
C VAL A 246 -6.56 -21.94 19.85
N ASN A 247 -7.51 -21.73 18.95
CA ASN A 247 -8.93 -21.69 19.28
C ASN A 247 -9.42 -23.14 19.50
N GLN A 248 -9.84 -23.46 20.72
CA GLN A 248 -10.20 -24.82 21.12
C GLN A 248 -11.40 -25.40 20.35
N GLN A 249 -12.32 -24.56 19.88
CA GLN A 249 -13.49 -25.02 19.12
C GLN A 249 -13.14 -25.37 17.67
N THR A 250 -12.25 -24.60 17.06
CA THR A 250 -11.93 -24.74 15.63
C THR A 250 -10.66 -25.54 15.37
N GLY A 251 -9.81 -25.76 16.39
CA GLY A 251 -8.48 -26.34 16.25
C GLY A 251 -7.49 -25.47 15.47
N ARG A 252 -7.85 -24.22 15.13
CA ARG A 252 -7.04 -23.31 14.31
C ARG A 252 -6.31 -22.29 15.18
N LEU A 253 -5.27 -21.66 14.62
CA LEU A 253 -4.60 -20.54 15.28
C LEU A 253 -5.61 -19.44 15.62
N ARG A 254 -5.57 -18.98 16.87
CA ARG A 254 -6.42 -17.91 17.38
C ARG A 254 -6.20 -16.61 16.62
N PHE A 255 -4.95 -16.31 16.26
CA PHE A 255 -4.57 -15.16 15.45
C PHE A 255 -4.13 -15.64 14.06
N CYS A 256 -5.11 -15.87 13.19
CA CYS A 256 -4.88 -16.49 11.88
C CYS A 256 -5.11 -15.56 10.68
N TRP A 257 -5.48 -14.30 10.88
CA TRP A 257 -5.77 -13.37 9.78
C TRP A 257 -4.56 -12.51 9.45
N SER A 258 -3.74 -12.97 8.51
CA SER A 258 -2.50 -12.31 8.11
C SER A 258 -2.78 -11.05 7.29
N ASN A 259 -2.09 -9.97 7.64
CA ASN A 259 -2.08 -8.74 6.86
C ASN A 259 -1.16 -8.90 5.64
N VAL A 260 -1.75 -8.90 4.45
CA VAL A 260 -1.03 -8.98 3.16
C VAL A 260 -0.92 -7.63 2.47
N CYS A 261 -1.16 -6.53 3.19
CA CYS A 261 -1.03 -5.17 2.68
C CYS A 261 -1.93 -4.91 1.45
N LEU A 262 -3.19 -5.38 1.52
CA LEU A 262 -4.22 -5.18 0.51
C LEU A 262 -5.44 -4.56 1.20
N HIS A 263 -5.68 -3.27 0.96
CA HIS A 263 -6.69 -2.49 1.66
C HIS A 263 -7.59 -1.75 0.67
N MET A 264 -8.88 -1.64 0.99
CA MET A 264 -9.81 -0.77 0.29
C MET A 264 -10.26 0.32 1.26
N PHE A 265 -10.24 1.57 0.82
CA PHE A 265 -10.68 2.71 1.62
C PHE A 265 -11.74 3.50 0.87
N THR A 266 -12.66 4.14 1.60
CA THR A 266 -13.40 5.28 1.05
C THR A 266 -12.49 6.50 1.01
N LEU A 267 -12.72 7.40 0.05
CA LEU A 267 -12.00 8.67 0.00
C LEU A 267 -12.22 9.49 1.28
N ASP A 268 -13.45 9.48 1.82
CA ASP A 268 -13.79 10.14 3.08
C ASP A 268 -12.96 9.62 4.25
N PHE A 269 -12.72 8.32 4.32
CA PHE A 269 -11.88 7.73 5.36
C PHE A 269 -10.44 8.24 5.26
N LEU A 270 -9.88 8.29 4.05
CA LEU A 270 -8.53 8.82 3.82
C LEU A 270 -8.42 10.30 4.21
N ASN A 271 -9.41 11.12 3.85
CA ASN A 271 -9.52 12.51 4.29
C ASN A 271 -9.51 12.64 5.81
N GLN A 272 -10.33 11.86 6.51
CA GLN A 272 -10.35 11.87 7.98
C GLN A 272 -9.01 11.44 8.59
N MET A 273 -8.35 10.42 8.04
CA MET A 273 -7.06 9.95 8.54
C MET A 273 -5.95 10.99 8.30
N ALA A 274 -5.96 11.68 7.16
CA ALA A 274 -5.01 12.74 6.84
C ALA A 274 -5.16 14.00 7.72
N LEU A 275 -6.32 14.22 8.33
CA LEU A 275 -6.53 15.29 9.32
C LEU A 275 -6.03 14.91 10.71
N ARG A 276 -5.98 13.62 11.05
CA ARG A 276 -5.46 13.17 12.35
C ARG A 276 -3.95 13.35 12.37
N LYS A 277 -3.41 13.93 13.45
CA LYS A 277 -1.97 13.85 13.72
C LYS A 277 -1.64 12.38 13.90
N THR A 278 -1.01 11.76 12.90
CA THR A 278 -0.45 10.42 13.04
C THR A 278 0.57 10.48 14.16
N ALA A 279 0.33 9.73 15.24
CA ALA A 279 1.33 9.58 16.29
C ALA A 279 2.56 8.95 15.64
N SER A 280 3.65 9.71 15.56
CA SER A 280 4.94 9.19 15.15
C SER A 280 5.40 8.19 16.20
N THR A 281 5.15 6.90 15.98
CA THR A 281 5.78 5.86 16.79
C THR A 281 7.29 5.98 16.55
N ILE A 282 8.07 6.12 17.62
CA ILE A 282 9.54 6.15 17.53
C ILE A 282 9.99 4.75 17.07
N TRP A 283 10.29 4.60 15.78
CA TRP A 283 10.56 3.31 15.16
C TRP A 283 12.05 2.97 15.17
N ARG A 284 12.42 1.87 15.84
CA ARG A 284 13.61 1.08 15.46
C ARG A 284 13.26 0.25 14.21
N ARG A 285 13.31 0.85 13.02
CA ARG A 285 13.07 0.21 11.69
C ARG A 285 11.95 -0.86 11.69
N LYS A 286 10.66 -0.51 11.67
CA LYS A 286 9.53 -1.43 11.34
C LYS A 286 8.26 -0.67 10.92
N LYS A 287 7.32 -1.37 10.28
CA LYS A 287 6.18 -0.83 9.51
C LYS A 287 4.95 -0.54 10.39
N PHE A 288 4.18 0.46 9.96
CA PHE A 288 3.03 1.08 10.64
C PHE A 288 1.88 0.16 11.08
N HIS A 289 1.26 0.53 12.21
CA HIS A 289 -0.03 0.02 12.69
C HIS A 289 -1.19 0.70 11.96
N LEU A 290 -1.96 -0.08 11.20
CA LEU A 290 -3.22 0.37 10.62
C LEU A 290 -4.33 0.21 11.68
N PHE A 291 -4.93 1.31 12.13
CA PHE A 291 -6.19 1.28 12.89
C PHE A 291 -7.33 1.13 11.89
N MET A 292 -7.98 -0.03 11.87
CA MET A 292 -9.18 -0.26 11.07
C MET A 292 -10.36 -0.53 11.99
N VAL A 293 -11.55 -0.10 11.58
CA VAL A 293 -12.80 -0.68 12.07
C VAL A 293 -13.27 -1.60 10.97
N ILE A 294 -12.89 -2.88 11.03
CA ILE A 294 -13.48 -3.90 10.14
C ILE A 294 -14.66 -4.51 10.90
N GLN A 295 -15.86 -4.30 10.37
CA GLN A 295 -17.00 -5.14 10.73
C GLN A 295 -16.80 -6.51 10.07
N TRP A 296 -16.68 -7.55 10.88
CA TRP A 296 -16.67 -8.92 10.40
C TRP A 296 -18.11 -9.41 10.19
N VAL A 297 -18.31 -10.17 9.11
CA VAL A 297 -19.41 -11.13 8.96
C VAL A 297 -18.85 -12.50 9.32
#